data_AF-A0A7J6TRF7-F1
#
_entry.id   AF-A0A7J6TRF7-F1
#
_cell.length_a   1.000
_cell.length_b   1.000
_cell.length_c   1.000
_cell.angle_alpha   90.00
_cell.angle_beta   90.00
_cell.angle_gamma   90.00
#
_symmetry.space_group_name_H-M   'P 1'
#
loop_
_entity.id
_entity.type
_entity.pdbx_description
1 polymer ?
#
loop_
_entity_poly.entity_id
_entity_poly.type
_entity_poly.pdbx_seq_one_letter_code
_entity_poly.pdbx_strand_id
1 'polypeptide(L)'
;LVKNPSGYIKSRSFSLYLESGSLARGEVLLGGVDPDKFIGSLSLMPVVGEDHWMIRLLAVNVGGASMRQAGLHAILDTGTNGISMPAKAREDLTTLIRVGAKKPIDIRLNRTEYEIDCADRKYLPTIDLSFEGVDGTVSMEVPQENYVEELGS
;
A
#
# COMPACT_ATOMS: atom_id res chain seq x y z
N LEU A 1 -9.53 -21.97 -19.40
CA LEU A 1 -8.08 -21.70 -19.31
C LEU A 1 -7.54 -21.29 -20.67
N VAL A 2 -7.35 -19.99 -20.92
CA VAL A 2 -6.83 -19.45 -22.19
C VAL A 2 -5.39 -19.93 -22.38
N LYS A 3 -5.15 -20.88 -23.30
CA LYS A 3 -3.78 -21.23 -23.74
C LYS A 3 -3.11 -19.96 -24.28
N ASN A 4 -1.84 -19.74 -23.97
CA ASN A 4 -1.05 -18.74 -24.67
C ASN A 4 -0.84 -19.25 -26.11
N PRO A 5 -1.57 -18.74 -27.12
CA PRO A 5 -1.63 -19.38 -28.43
C PRO A 5 -0.37 -19.15 -29.26
N SER A 6 0.44 -18.16 -28.90
CA SER A 6 1.56 -17.66 -29.70
C SER A 6 2.95 -18.04 -29.15
N GLY A 7 3.04 -18.47 -27.89
CA GLY A 7 4.31 -18.89 -27.26
C GLY A 7 5.26 -17.74 -26.90
N TYR A 8 4.92 -16.48 -27.18
CA TYR A 8 5.77 -15.31 -26.90
C TYR A 8 5.89 -14.94 -25.41
N ILE A 9 5.00 -15.47 -24.56
CA ILE A 9 4.93 -15.14 -23.12
C ILE A 9 5.16 -16.42 -22.33
N LYS A 10 6.21 -16.44 -21.50
CA LYS A 10 6.72 -17.64 -20.83
C LYS A 10 5.75 -18.21 -19.78
N SER A 11 4.99 -17.36 -19.10
CA SER A 11 4.03 -17.74 -18.07
C SER A 11 2.75 -16.90 -18.13
N ARG A 12 1.69 -17.38 -17.47
CA ARG A 12 0.45 -16.60 -17.27
C ARG A 12 0.58 -15.71 -16.05
N SER A 13 1.50 -14.76 -16.12
CA SER A 13 1.72 -13.77 -15.07
C SER A 13 2.14 -12.45 -15.70
N PHE A 14 2.06 -11.39 -14.92
CA PHE A 14 2.71 -10.13 -15.21
C PHE A 14 3.25 -9.56 -13.90
N SER A 15 4.19 -8.64 -14.00
CA SER A 15 4.68 -7.87 -12.87
C SER A 15 4.70 -6.39 -13.21
N LEU A 16 4.61 -5.59 -12.15
CA LEU A 16 4.52 -4.14 -12.19
C LEU A 16 5.66 -3.60 -11.33
N TYR A 17 6.37 -2.63 -11.88
CA TYR A 17 7.33 -1.83 -11.14
C TYR A 17 7.01 -0.36 -11.37
N LEU A 18 6.90 0.41 -10.27
CA LEU A 18 6.64 1.85 -10.30
C LEU A 18 7.75 2.54 -9.50
N GLU A 19 8.53 3.38 -10.18
CA GLU A 19 9.58 4.19 -9.55
C GLU A 19 8.99 5.43 -8.89
N SER A 20 9.57 5.87 -7.76
CA SER A 20 9.22 7.13 -7.12
C SER A 20 10.12 8.29 -7.59
N GLY A 21 9.60 9.52 -7.55
CA GLY A 21 10.38 10.73 -7.86
C GLY A 21 9.89 11.51 -9.09
N SER A 22 10.54 12.65 -9.36
CA SER A 22 10.11 13.62 -10.37
C SER A 22 10.22 13.14 -11.83
N LEU A 23 10.95 12.05 -12.08
CA LEU A 23 11.08 11.39 -13.37
C LEU A 23 10.55 9.95 -13.34
N ALA A 24 9.58 9.68 -12.46
CA ALA A 24 9.01 8.35 -12.23
C ALA A 24 8.73 7.61 -13.53
N ARG A 25 9.29 6.40 -13.66
CA ARG A 25 9.00 5.46 -14.73
C ARG A 25 8.27 4.24 -14.17
N GLY A 26 7.40 3.69 -14.99
CA GLY A 26 6.73 2.42 -14.72
C GLY A 26 7.12 1.37 -15.75
N GLU A 27 7.14 0.11 -15.33
CA GLU A 27 7.34 -1.04 -16.22
C GLU A 27 6.26 -2.08 -15.97
N VAL A 28 5.75 -2.66 -17.07
CA VAL A 28 4.91 -3.85 -17.04
C VAL A 28 5.67 -4.96 -17.76
N LEU A 29 6.02 -6.01 -17.03
CA LEU A 29 6.65 -7.19 -17.60
C LEU A 29 5.61 -8.31 -17.75
N LEU A 30 5.38 -8.77 -18.97
CA LEU A 30 4.50 -9.91 -19.24
C LEU A 30 5.29 -11.22 -19.20
N GLY A 31 4.79 -12.20 -18.46
CA GLY A 31 5.32 -13.55 -18.43
C GLY A 31 6.47 -13.78 -17.46
N GLY A 32 6.56 -13.00 -16.39
CA GLY A 32 7.57 -13.21 -15.35
C GLY A 32 7.68 -12.08 -14.35
N VAL A 33 8.81 -12.10 -13.64
CA VAL A 33 9.27 -11.08 -12.71
C VAL A 33 10.71 -10.72 -13.10
N ASP A 34 11.11 -9.47 -12.86
CA ASP A 34 12.48 -9.01 -13.04
C ASP A 34 13.17 -8.93 -11.66
N PRO A 35 14.14 -9.82 -11.36
CA PRO A 35 14.88 -9.82 -10.09
C PRO A 35 15.64 -8.53 -9.81
N ASP A 36 15.96 -7.73 -10.83
CA ASP A 36 16.69 -6.47 -10.64
C ASP A 36 15.79 -5.35 -10.08
N LYS A 37 14.46 -5.58 -10.01
CA LYS A 37 13.47 -4.61 -9.53
C LYS A 37 13.09 -4.76 -8.05
N PHE A 38 13.59 -5.78 -7.37
CA PHE A 38 13.29 -6.01 -5.95
C PHE A 38 14.49 -6.61 -5.21
N ILE A 39 14.50 -6.45 -3.88
CA ILE A 39 15.52 -7.02 -3.02
C ILE A 39 14.92 -8.21 -2.26
N GLY A 40 15.69 -9.29 -2.14
CA GLY A 40 15.28 -10.48 -1.40
C GLY A 40 14.36 -11.38 -2.22
N SER A 41 13.34 -11.95 -1.56
CA SER A 41 12.41 -12.92 -2.14
C SER A 41 10.99 -12.38 -2.16
N LEU A 42 10.21 -12.76 -3.17
CA LEU A 42 8.79 -12.44 -3.24
C LEU A 42 8.00 -13.26 -2.22
N SER A 43 7.09 -12.61 -1.51
CA SER A 43 6.07 -13.27 -0.68
C SER A 43 4.82 -13.54 -1.50
N LEU A 44 4.24 -14.73 -1.34
CA LEU A 44 2.98 -15.08 -2.01
C LEU A 44 1.80 -14.77 -1.10
N MET A 45 0.82 -14.02 -1.64
CA MET A 45 -0.42 -13.69 -0.95
C MET A 45 -1.61 -14.26 -1.74
N PRO A 46 -2.53 -15.00 -1.10
CA PRO A 46 -3.71 -15.53 -1.78
C PRO A 46 -4.62 -14.40 -2.29
N VAL A 47 -5.02 -14.50 -3.55
CA VAL A 47 -6.08 -13.64 -4.10
C VAL A 47 -7.42 -14.20 -3.62
N VAL A 48 -8.24 -13.34 -3.02
CA VAL A 48 -9.55 -13.70 -2.43
C VAL A 48 -10.75 -13.06 -3.14
N GLY A 49 -10.50 -12.18 -4.12
CA GLY A 49 -11.52 -11.60 -4.98
C GLY A 49 -11.66 -12.33 -6.32
N GLU A 50 -12.82 -12.24 -6.96
CA GLU A 50 -13.10 -12.88 -8.25
C GLU A 50 -12.76 -11.96 -9.46
N ASP A 51 -12.89 -10.64 -9.29
CA ASP A 51 -12.80 -9.63 -10.34
C ASP A 51 -11.68 -8.60 -10.12
N HIS A 52 -11.07 -8.57 -8.93
CA HIS A 52 -9.98 -7.67 -8.56
C HIS A 52 -8.81 -8.43 -7.94
N TRP A 53 -7.60 -7.84 -8.02
CA TRP A 53 -6.43 -8.30 -7.26
C TRP A 53 -6.60 -7.95 -5.77
N MET A 54 -7.53 -8.66 -5.14
CA MET A 54 -7.91 -8.47 -3.76
C MET A 54 -7.19 -9.49 -2.87
N ILE A 55 -6.56 -9.01 -1.80
CA ILE A 55 -5.83 -9.81 -0.81
C ILE A 55 -6.37 -9.53 0.60
N ARG A 56 -6.16 -10.45 1.55
CA ARG A 56 -6.58 -10.22 2.94
C ARG A 56 -5.60 -9.30 3.65
N LEU A 57 -6.15 -8.23 4.23
CA LEU A 57 -5.45 -7.34 5.14
C LEU A 57 -5.84 -7.74 6.56
N LEU A 58 -4.86 -8.12 7.38
CA LEU A 58 -5.06 -8.61 8.75
C LEU A 58 -5.14 -7.47 9.76
N ALA A 59 -4.28 -6.46 9.60
CA ALA A 59 -4.20 -5.32 10.50
C ALA A 59 -3.55 -4.10 9.83
N VAL A 60 -3.94 -2.92 10.32
CA VAL A 60 -3.21 -1.67 10.11
C VAL A 60 -2.67 -1.24 11.48
N ASN A 61 -1.35 -1.22 11.63
CA ASN A 61 -0.68 -0.93 12.89
C ASN A 61 0.00 0.44 12.84
N VAL A 62 -0.23 1.26 13.86
CA VAL A 62 0.35 2.60 13.97
C VAL A 62 0.66 2.90 15.43
N GLY A 63 1.91 3.27 15.74
CA GLY A 63 2.30 3.72 17.07
C GLY A 63 2.00 2.71 18.20
N GLY A 64 2.04 1.41 17.93
CA GLY A 64 1.73 0.34 18.90
C GLY A 64 0.24 0.01 19.06
N ALA A 65 -0.66 0.70 18.36
CA ALA A 65 -2.08 0.37 18.26
C ALA A 65 -2.41 -0.30 16.92
N SER A 66 -3.47 -1.10 16.88
CA SER A 66 -3.90 -1.82 15.68
C SER A 66 -5.37 -1.55 15.35
N MET A 67 -5.66 -1.28 14.08
CA MET A 67 -6.99 -1.47 13.51
C MET A 67 -7.09 -2.92 13.04
N ARG A 68 -7.98 -3.69 13.67
CA ARG A 68 -8.28 -5.07 13.30
C ARG A 68 -9.77 -5.19 13.07
N GLN A 69 -10.14 -5.61 11.87
CA GLN A 69 -11.53 -5.90 11.53
C GLN A 69 -11.60 -7.25 10.84
N ALA A 70 -12.59 -8.06 11.21
CA ALA A 70 -12.85 -9.31 10.53
C ALA A 70 -13.23 -9.03 9.07
N GLY A 71 -12.63 -9.76 8.12
CA GLY A 71 -12.93 -9.62 6.70
C GLY A 71 -12.40 -8.34 6.06
N LEU A 72 -11.32 -7.77 6.58
CA LEU A 72 -10.65 -6.63 5.94
C LEU A 72 -9.88 -7.12 4.71
N HIS A 73 -10.05 -6.40 3.60
CA HIS A 73 -9.43 -6.72 2.32
C HIS A 73 -8.78 -5.47 1.75
N ALA A 74 -7.73 -5.66 0.96
CA ALA A 74 -7.08 -4.61 0.19
C ALA A 74 -7.11 -4.99 -1.30
N ILE A 75 -7.29 -4.01 -2.17
CA ILE A 75 -7.18 -4.17 -3.62
C ILE A 75 -5.85 -3.55 -4.04
N LEU A 76 -5.07 -4.31 -4.81
CA LEU A 76 -3.85 -3.81 -5.45
C LEU A 76 -4.24 -3.11 -6.76
N ASP A 77 -4.42 -1.79 -6.70
CA ASP A 77 -4.94 -0.98 -7.81
C ASP A 77 -3.93 0.06 -8.29
N THR A 78 -3.29 -0.21 -9.43
CA THR A 78 -2.36 0.74 -10.08
C THR A 78 -3.05 1.98 -10.66
N GLY A 79 -4.39 1.98 -10.77
CA GLY A 79 -5.17 3.08 -11.30
C GLY A 79 -5.58 4.12 -10.25
N THR A 80 -5.30 3.86 -8.98
CA THR A 80 -5.61 4.78 -7.87
C THR A 80 -4.35 5.53 -7.43
N ASN A 81 -4.49 6.83 -7.24
CA ASN A 81 -3.46 7.64 -6.57
C ASN A 81 -3.66 7.58 -5.05
N GLY A 82 -2.58 7.29 -4.32
CA GLY A 82 -2.60 7.16 -2.85
C GLY A 82 -3.35 5.92 -2.35
N ILE A 83 -3.60 5.87 -1.03
CA ILE A 83 -4.31 4.76 -0.38
C ILE A 83 -5.76 5.18 -0.11
N SER A 84 -6.68 4.63 -0.89
CA SER A 84 -8.12 4.86 -0.70
C SER A 84 -8.72 3.88 0.31
N MET A 85 -9.59 4.37 1.20
CA MET A 85 -10.31 3.54 2.17
C MET A 85 -11.63 4.20 2.62
N PRO A 86 -12.58 3.46 3.20
CA PRO A 86 -13.85 4.02 3.68
C PRO A 86 -13.68 5.14 4.70
N ALA A 87 -14.62 6.09 4.75
CA ALA A 87 -14.54 7.28 5.61
C ALA A 87 -14.21 6.94 7.08
N LYS A 88 -14.90 5.93 7.65
CA LYS A 88 -14.66 5.49 9.03
C LYS A 88 -13.23 4.97 9.25
N ALA A 89 -12.70 4.19 8.31
CA ALA A 89 -11.34 3.66 8.39
C ALA A 89 -10.31 4.80 8.31
N ARG A 90 -10.56 5.83 7.48
CA ARG A 90 -9.69 7.02 7.42
C ARG A 90 -9.68 7.79 8.74
N GLU A 91 -10.84 7.97 9.37
CA GLU A 91 -10.95 8.64 10.67
C GLU A 91 -10.21 7.87 11.77
N ASP A 92 -10.36 6.54 11.79
CA ASP A 92 -9.66 5.67 12.73
C ASP A 92 -8.15 5.72 12.53
N LEU A 93 -7.69 5.60 11.29
CA LEU A 93 -6.27 5.69 10.94
C LEU A 93 -5.70 7.06 11.32
N THR A 94 -6.41 8.15 11.01
CA THR A 94 -5.98 9.51 11.37
C THR A 94 -5.87 9.67 12.88
N THR A 95 -6.79 9.08 13.65
CA THR A 95 -6.72 9.08 15.12
C THR A 95 -5.49 8.35 15.61
N LEU A 96 -5.17 7.17 15.06
CA LEU A 96 -3.96 6.44 15.43
C LEU A 96 -2.68 7.20 15.05
N ILE A 97 -2.66 7.85 13.88
CA ILE A 97 -1.53 8.68 13.45
C ILE A 97 -1.30 9.83 14.43
N ARG A 98 -2.36 10.52 14.88
CA ARG A 98 -2.24 11.61 15.89
C ARG A 98 -1.66 11.12 17.20
N VAL A 99 -2.11 9.96 17.68
CA VAL A 99 -1.64 9.36 18.95
C VAL A 99 -0.21 8.84 18.82
N GLY A 100 0.14 8.26 17.67
CA GLY A 100 1.47 7.71 17.40
C GLY A 100 2.52 8.77 17.03
N ALA A 101 2.13 10.01 16.77
CA ALA A 101 3.05 11.08 16.44
C ALA A 101 3.94 11.46 17.64
N LYS A 102 5.19 11.83 17.36
CA LYS A 102 6.19 12.18 18.38
C LYS A 102 5.88 13.50 19.11
N LYS A 103 4.95 14.29 18.58
CA LYS A 103 4.39 15.50 19.20
C LYS A 103 2.96 15.73 18.67
N PRO A 104 2.15 16.58 19.30
CA PRO A 104 0.82 16.93 18.78
C PRO A 104 0.93 17.54 17.37
N ILE A 105 0.24 16.95 16.39
CA ILE A 105 0.15 17.41 15.01
C ILE A 105 -1.28 17.84 14.69
N ASP A 106 -1.41 18.99 14.04
CA ASP A 106 -2.69 19.44 13.49
C ASP A 106 -2.90 18.81 12.11
N ILE A 107 -3.82 17.83 12.05
CA ILE A 107 -4.25 17.18 10.81
C ILE A 107 -5.63 17.73 10.46
N ARG A 108 -5.83 18.31 9.28
CA ARG A 108 -7.11 18.93 8.90
C ARG A 108 -7.71 18.22 7.72
N LEU A 109 -9.01 17.92 7.79
CA LEU A 109 -9.73 17.42 6.63
C LEU A 109 -10.02 18.59 5.69
N ASN A 110 -9.44 18.55 4.49
CA ASN A 110 -9.78 19.44 3.38
C ASN A 110 -10.49 18.62 2.29
N ARG A 111 -11.80 18.82 2.14
CA ARG A 111 -12.68 18.05 1.25
C ARG A 111 -12.57 16.53 1.51
N THR A 112 -11.81 15.83 0.69
CA THR A 112 -11.63 14.38 0.72
C THR A 112 -10.26 13.97 1.23
N GLU A 113 -9.37 14.90 1.56
CA GLU A 113 -7.97 14.62 1.92
C GLU A 113 -7.63 15.23 3.28
N TYR A 114 -6.65 14.63 3.96
CA TYR A 114 -6.12 15.17 5.21
C TYR A 114 -4.82 15.91 4.93
N GLU A 115 -4.72 17.13 5.46
CA GLU A 115 -3.56 18.01 5.31
C GLU A 115 -2.85 18.20 6.66
N ILE A 116 -1.54 18.40 6.58
CA ILE A 116 -0.67 18.72 7.73
C ILE A 116 0.28 19.85 7.35
N ASP A 117 0.93 20.46 8.35
CA ASP A 117 2.12 21.29 8.08
C ASP A 117 3.26 20.38 7.58
N CYS A 118 3.92 20.75 6.47
CA CYS A 118 5.04 19.99 5.92
C CYS A 118 6.19 19.85 6.94
N ALA A 119 6.41 20.84 7.80
CA ALA A 119 7.42 20.80 8.86
C ALA A 119 7.13 19.69 9.89
N ASP A 120 5.88 19.23 9.96
CA ASP A 120 5.40 18.25 10.91
C ASP A 120 5.47 16.80 10.41
N ARG A 121 5.65 16.60 9.09
CA ARG A 121 5.75 15.28 8.44
C ARG A 121 6.71 14.33 9.18
N LYS A 122 7.91 14.82 9.54
CA LYS A 122 8.97 14.05 10.21
C LYS A 122 8.64 13.51 11.62
N TYR A 123 7.54 13.97 12.21
CA TYR A 123 7.10 13.51 13.54
C TYR A 123 5.99 12.46 13.47
N LEU A 124 5.47 12.18 12.28
CA LEU A 124 4.44 11.15 12.10
C LEU A 124 5.05 9.74 12.20
N PRO A 125 4.26 8.74 12.63
CA PRO A 125 4.71 7.36 12.78
C PRO A 125 4.76 6.61 11.45
N THR A 126 5.54 5.53 11.38
CA THR A 126 5.39 4.53 10.31
C THR A 126 4.05 3.80 10.46
N ILE A 127 3.38 3.51 9.34
CA ILE A 127 2.21 2.63 9.27
C ILE A 127 2.69 1.24 8.87
N ASP A 128 2.33 0.19 9.60
CA ASP A 128 2.58 -1.20 9.20
C ASP A 128 1.27 -1.85 8.74
N LEU A 129 1.28 -2.38 7.52
CA LEU A 129 0.18 -3.15 6.95
C LEU A 129 0.53 -4.63 7.02
N SER A 130 -0.26 -5.41 7.75
CA SER A 130 -0.07 -6.84 7.87
C SER A 130 -1.04 -7.60 6.96
N PHE A 131 -0.55 -8.44 6.06
CA PHE A 131 -1.33 -9.23 5.11
C PHE A 131 -1.25 -10.73 5.40
N GLU A 132 -2.24 -11.48 4.92
CA GLU A 132 -2.19 -12.95 4.90
C GLU A 132 -1.29 -13.41 3.76
N GLY A 133 -0.17 -14.07 4.09
CA GLY A 133 0.68 -14.76 3.14
C GLY A 133 0.50 -16.28 3.22
N VAL A 134 0.91 -16.97 2.16
CA VAL A 134 0.90 -18.45 2.09
C VAL A 134 1.77 -19.06 3.19
N ASP A 135 2.92 -18.43 3.48
CA ASP A 135 3.91 -18.92 4.46
C ASP A 135 3.87 -18.14 5.79
N GLY A 136 2.76 -17.45 6.07
CA GLY A 136 2.58 -16.64 7.29
C GLY A 136 2.27 -15.17 7.00
N THR A 137 2.29 -14.35 8.04
CA THR A 137 2.00 -12.91 7.92
C THR A 137 3.09 -12.18 7.15
N VAL A 138 2.68 -11.38 6.17
CA VAL A 138 3.56 -10.48 5.41
C VAL A 138 3.33 -9.06 5.91
N SER A 139 4.38 -8.39 6.37
CA SER A 139 4.33 -7.00 6.84
C SER A 139 4.90 -6.04 5.80
N MET A 140 4.24 -4.89 5.62
CA MET A 140 4.72 -3.80 4.79
C MET A 140 4.71 -2.49 5.59
N GLU A 141 5.89 -1.93 5.79
CA GLU A 141 6.06 -0.61 6.40
C GLU A 141 5.86 0.49 5.36
N VAL A 142 5.00 1.45 5.69
CA VAL A 142 4.76 2.67 4.93
C VAL A 142 5.21 3.83 5.82
N PRO A 143 6.46 4.32 5.67
CA PRO A 143 6.95 5.46 6.43
C PRO A 143 6.23 6.74 5.99
N GLN A 144 6.30 7.78 6.83
CA GLN A 144 5.62 9.07 6.61
C GLN A 144 5.92 9.71 5.26
N GLU A 145 7.09 9.44 4.67
CA GLU A 145 7.43 9.95 3.36
C GLU A 145 6.59 9.34 2.23
N ASN A 146 6.03 8.15 2.45
CA ASN A 146 5.31 7.39 1.43
C ASN A 146 3.78 7.48 1.56
N TYR A 147 3.26 8.06 2.66
CA TYR A 147 1.81 8.29 2.83
C TYR A 147 1.44 9.77 3.03
N VAL A 148 2.42 10.68 3.14
CA VAL A 148 2.20 12.13 3.09
C VAL A 148 2.85 12.68 1.83
N GLU A 149 2.00 13.19 0.93
CA GLU A 149 2.41 13.85 -0.31
C GLU A 149 2.62 15.35 -0.10
N GLU A 150 3.64 15.92 -0.75
CA GLU A 150 3.91 17.36 -0.73
C GLU A 150 3.24 18.02 -1.95
N LEU A 151 2.19 18.80 -1.71
CA LEU A 151 1.48 19.52 -2.76
C LEU A 151 2.30 20.72 -3.25
N GLY A 152 2.60 20.76 -4.55
CA GLY A 152 3.21 21.92 -5.22
C GLY A 152 4.74 21.98 -5.23
N SER A 153 5.41 20.82 -5.28
CA SER A 153 6.83 20.73 -5.60
C SER A 153 7.12 20.76 -7.10
#